data_AF-A0A1I2IQ95-F1
#
_entry.id   AF-A0A1I2IQ95-F1
#
_cell.length_a   1.000
_cell.length_b   1.000
_cell.length_c   1.000
_cell.angle_alpha   90.00
_cell.angle_beta   90.00
_cell.angle_gamma   90.00
#
_symmetry.space_group_name_H-M   'P 1'
#
loop_
_entity.id
_entity.type
_entity.pdbx_description
1 polymer ?
#
loop_
_entity_poly.entity_id
_entity_poly.type
_entity_poly.pdbx_seq_one_letter_code
_entity_poly.pdbx_strand_id
1 'polypeptide(L)'
;MTPDLTCYGDGIKSLADLVGDFDLRSPMDVHAWYRAEWQAIAEVLGFSQELEATLAPLRVVRDRLTAANQAGVDAFARWLRRQRPAISDSHARTQEAVLSQLITAGEKRGELWRVAADPTTLAAGACYDEAGQLRRAFYPDTAPGYFGEGWSGPPPRAESACGWTTPLVLHLGTFPWVYSSRIDGPAIGARWVSPNAAPALTGMRAMARLLEPAGNLRQDARQVASTYEQFAAHTAPLVARLPAYQPGRAVAGQLYRRGGFLYVHQGSLHLEGLAGSRGRIAVAAYNYVLRRFACFFSVRRAALRALIALPSDVQRIAESSADPCLRRHVEEVARAG
;
A
#
# COMPACT_ATOMS: atom_id res chain seq x y z
N MET A 1 2.79 -16.24 -24.43
CA MET A 1 3.83 -16.35 -23.38
C MET A 1 3.17 -16.03 -22.05
N THR A 2 3.26 -16.90 -21.04
CA THR A 2 2.78 -16.57 -19.69
C THR A 2 3.83 -15.69 -19.03
N PRO A 3 3.51 -14.45 -18.61
CA PRO A 3 4.51 -13.58 -18.02
C PRO A 3 5.02 -14.19 -16.72
N ASP A 4 6.34 -14.19 -16.60
CA ASP A 4 7.04 -14.78 -15.48
C ASP A 4 7.36 -13.70 -14.42
N LEU A 5 6.90 -13.94 -13.19
CA LEU A 5 7.21 -13.08 -12.04
C LEU A 5 8.42 -13.58 -11.24
N THR A 6 9.04 -14.71 -11.62
CA THR A 6 10.19 -15.30 -10.89
C THR A 6 11.38 -14.35 -10.77
N CYS A 7 11.53 -13.39 -11.69
CA CYS A 7 12.57 -12.35 -11.59
C CYS A 7 12.47 -11.52 -10.30
N TYR A 8 11.30 -11.47 -9.67
CA TYR A 8 11.07 -10.77 -8.41
C TYR A 8 11.17 -11.69 -7.17
N GLY A 9 11.44 -12.99 -7.35
CA GLY A 9 11.58 -13.98 -6.28
C GLY A 9 10.55 -15.12 -6.35
N ASP A 10 10.94 -16.30 -5.87
CA ASP A 10 10.16 -17.56 -6.01
C ASP A 10 8.77 -17.49 -5.35
N GLY A 11 8.64 -16.72 -4.27
CA GLY A 11 7.39 -16.56 -3.53
C GLY A 11 6.36 -15.64 -4.18
N ILE A 12 6.74 -14.86 -5.20
CA ILE A 12 5.92 -13.77 -5.73
C ILE A 12 4.70 -14.28 -6.51
N LYS A 13 4.84 -15.39 -7.23
CA LYS A 13 3.71 -16.02 -7.93
C LYS A 13 2.63 -16.45 -6.94
N SER A 14 3.03 -17.21 -5.93
CA SER A 14 2.13 -17.69 -4.87
C SER A 14 1.47 -16.55 -4.10
N LEU A 15 2.22 -15.45 -3.88
CA LEU A 15 1.69 -14.23 -3.29
C LEU A 15 0.59 -13.60 -4.15
N ALA A 16 0.82 -13.43 -5.46
CA ALA A 16 -0.20 -12.87 -6.38
C ALA A 16 -1.47 -13.72 -6.43
N ASP A 17 -1.33 -15.05 -6.31
CA ASP A 17 -2.45 -15.99 -6.33
C ASP A 17 -3.38 -15.85 -5.10
N LEU A 18 -2.92 -15.23 -4.00
CA LEU A 18 -3.75 -15.00 -2.80
C LEU A 18 -4.99 -14.13 -3.05
N VAL A 19 -4.93 -13.23 -4.03
CA VAL A 19 -6.04 -12.31 -4.39
C VAL A 19 -6.70 -12.69 -5.72
N GLY A 20 -6.38 -13.88 -6.23
CA GLY A 20 -6.83 -14.31 -7.54
C GLY A 20 -6.21 -13.51 -8.69
N ASP A 21 -6.59 -13.93 -9.88
CA ASP A 21 -6.07 -13.41 -11.14
C ASP A 21 -7.20 -12.76 -11.96
N PHE A 22 -6.85 -11.84 -12.85
CA PHE A 22 -7.83 -11.18 -13.73
C PHE A 22 -7.21 -10.81 -15.08
N ASP A 23 -8.03 -10.74 -16.13
CA ASP A 23 -7.61 -10.30 -17.46
C ASP A 23 -8.01 -8.84 -17.68
N LEU A 24 -7.02 -7.96 -17.92
CA LEU A 24 -7.25 -6.55 -18.25
C LEU A 24 -8.03 -6.37 -19.57
N ARG A 25 -8.07 -7.39 -20.42
CA ARG A 25 -8.85 -7.39 -21.67
C ARG A 25 -10.32 -7.77 -21.42
N SER A 26 -10.66 -8.27 -20.24
CA SER A 26 -12.04 -8.59 -19.83
C SER A 26 -12.59 -7.48 -18.92
N PRO A 27 -13.51 -6.63 -19.41
CA PRO A 27 -14.15 -5.62 -18.57
C PRO A 27 -14.92 -6.19 -17.38
N MET A 28 -15.36 -7.45 -17.46
CA MET A 28 -16.05 -8.12 -16.35
C MET A 28 -15.06 -8.52 -15.26
N ASP A 29 -13.92 -9.12 -15.63
CA ASP A 29 -12.90 -9.54 -14.68
C ASP A 29 -12.31 -8.33 -13.96
N VAL A 30 -11.99 -7.27 -14.71
CA VAL A 30 -11.54 -5.99 -14.15
C VAL A 30 -12.55 -5.46 -13.14
N HIS A 31 -13.83 -5.39 -13.49
CA HIS A 31 -14.84 -4.88 -12.57
C HIS A 31 -14.95 -5.72 -11.30
N ALA A 32 -15.02 -7.04 -11.44
CA ALA A 32 -15.16 -7.96 -10.32
C ALA A 32 -13.94 -7.89 -9.39
N TRP A 33 -12.73 -7.90 -9.95
CA TRP A 33 -11.49 -7.88 -9.18
C TRP A 33 -11.32 -6.56 -8.42
N TYR A 34 -11.39 -5.40 -9.10
CA TYR A 34 -11.24 -4.11 -8.43
C TYR A 34 -12.35 -3.85 -7.40
N ARG A 35 -13.58 -4.29 -7.67
CA ARG A 35 -14.66 -4.22 -6.69
C ARG A 35 -14.32 -5.02 -5.42
N ALA A 36 -13.88 -6.27 -5.58
CA ALA A 36 -13.50 -7.12 -4.45
C ALA A 36 -12.35 -6.51 -3.64
N GLU A 37 -11.37 -5.91 -4.32
CA GLU A 37 -10.24 -5.27 -3.65
C GLU A 37 -10.64 -4.01 -2.88
N TRP A 38 -11.47 -3.14 -3.46
CA TRP A 38 -11.98 -1.98 -2.73
C TRP A 38 -12.89 -2.38 -1.57
N GLN A 39 -13.69 -3.45 -1.72
CA GLN A 39 -14.50 -3.99 -0.62
C GLN A 39 -13.62 -4.45 0.54
N ALA A 40 -12.54 -5.18 0.27
CA ALA A 40 -11.60 -5.62 1.31
C ALA A 40 -10.92 -4.43 2.03
N ILE A 41 -10.57 -3.37 1.29
CA ILE A 41 -10.02 -2.13 1.88
C ILE A 41 -11.08 -1.43 2.74
N ALA A 42 -12.30 -1.30 2.23
CA ALA A 42 -13.39 -0.59 2.89
C ALA A 42 -13.87 -1.31 4.17
N GLU A 43 -13.89 -2.63 4.17
CA GLU A 43 -14.23 -3.44 5.34
C GLU A 43 -13.23 -3.20 6.47
N VAL A 44 -11.93 -3.29 6.17
CA VAL A 44 -10.86 -3.11 7.17
C VAL A 44 -10.79 -1.68 7.70
N LEU A 45 -11.10 -0.68 6.86
CA LEU A 45 -11.03 0.73 7.24
C LEU A 45 -12.37 1.31 7.71
N GLY A 46 -13.46 0.58 7.57
CA GLY A 46 -14.79 0.97 8.06
C GLY A 46 -15.53 1.96 7.16
N PHE A 47 -15.37 1.88 5.83
CA PHE A 47 -16.08 2.73 4.86
C PHE A 47 -16.91 1.96 3.81
N SER A 48 -17.36 0.74 4.14
CA SER A 48 -18.11 -0.12 3.20
C SER A 48 -19.40 0.53 2.68
N GLN A 49 -20.11 1.29 3.51
CA GLN A 49 -21.37 1.94 3.11
C GLN A 49 -21.14 3.03 2.05
N GLU A 50 -20.08 3.82 2.21
CA GLU A 50 -19.68 4.86 1.28
C GLU A 50 -19.22 4.25 -0.04
N LEU A 51 -18.52 3.12 0.02
CA LEU A 51 -18.09 2.38 -1.16
C LEU A 51 -19.28 1.85 -1.95
N GLU A 52 -20.26 1.24 -1.29
CA GLU A 52 -21.47 0.77 -1.97
C GLU A 52 -22.20 1.92 -2.67
N ALA A 53 -22.29 3.08 -2.02
CA ALA A 53 -22.91 4.28 -2.59
C ALA A 53 -22.14 4.85 -3.79
N THR A 54 -20.81 4.79 -3.82
CA THR A 54 -20.02 5.27 -4.97
C THR A 54 -19.94 4.26 -6.12
N LEU A 55 -20.02 2.96 -5.84
CA LEU A 55 -20.00 1.91 -6.85
C LEU A 55 -21.36 1.72 -7.54
N ALA A 56 -22.48 2.01 -6.88
CA ALA A 56 -23.83 1.78 -7.41
C ALA A 56 -24.07 2.36 -8.83
N PRO A 57 -23.61 3.57 -9.17
CA PRO A 57 -23.82 4.17 -10.49
C PRO A 57 -22.97 3.58 -11.62
N LEU A 58 -21.95 2.76 -11.33
CA LEU A 58 -20.90 2.40 -12.30
C LEU A 58 -21.27 1.26 -13.28
N ARG A 59 -22.53 0.80 -13.28
CA ARG A 59 -22.96 -0.39 -14.04
C ARG A 59 -22.76 -0.29 -15.56
N VAL A 60 -22.60 0.91 -16.13
CA VAL A 60 -22.56 1.18 -17.58
C VAL A 60 -21.24 1.85 -18.03
N VAL A 61 -20.23 1.95 -17.16
CA VAL A 61 -19.00 2.69 -17.50
C VAL A 61 -18.08 1.88 -18.42
N ARG A 62 -17.50 2.56 -19.43
CA ARG A 62 -16.54 1.97 -20.38
C ARG A 62 -15.17 1.72 -19.75
N ASP A 63 -14.62 2.72 -19.05
CA ASP A 63 -13.36 2.58 -18.30
C ASP A 63 -13.65 2.12 -16.86
N ARG A 64 -13.87 0.81 -16.70
CA ARG A 64 -14.26 0.23 -15.41
C ARG A 64 -13.12 0.22 -14.39
N LEU A 65 -11.87 0.23 -14.84
CA LEU A 65 -10.70 0.21 -13.96
C LEU A 65 -10.57 1.55 -13.25
N THR A 66 -10.41 2.63 -14.03
CA THR A 66 -10.25 3.99 -13.49
C THR A 66 -11.48 4.37 -12.67
N ALA A 67 -12.68 4.01 -13.14
CA ALA A 67 -13.91 4.30 -12.43
C ALA A 67 -14.01 3.57 -11.07
N ALA A 68 -13.59 2.30 -11.00
CA ALA A 68 -13.60 1.55 -9.73
C ALA A 68 -12.58 2.13 -8.73
N ASN A 69 -11.37 2.45 -9.20
CA ASN A 69 -10.36 3.12 -8.36
C ASN A 69 -10.81 4.48 -7.87
N GLN A 70 -11.35 5.31 -8.76
CA GLN A 70 -11.86 6.63 -8.40
C GLN A 70 -13.01 6.52 -7.40
N ALA A 71 -13.95 5.60 -7.60
CA ALA A 71 -15.06 5.39 -6.67
C ALA A 71 -14.62 4.92 -5.29
N GLY A 72 -13.57 4.10 -5.20
CA GLY A 72 -12.95 3.72 -3.94
C GLY A 72 -12.30 4.90 -3.20
N VAL A 73 -11.53 5.72 -3.93
CA VAL A 73 -10.93 6.94 -3.39
C VAL A 73 -12.00 7.95 -2.95
N ASP A 74 -13.07 8.11 -3.73
CA ASP A 74 -14.19 9.00 -3.41
C ASP A 74 -14.98 8.54 -2.19
N ALA A 75 -15.17 7.22 -2.05
CA ALA A 75 -15.78 6.63 -0.86
C ALA A 75 -14.94 6.92 0.39
N PHE A 76 -13.63 6.71 0.29
CA PHE A 76 -12.70 7.04 1.37
C PHE A 76 -12.72 8.54 1.70
N ALA A 77 -12.76 9.43 0.70
CA ALA A 77 -12.88 10.87 0.91
C ALA A 77 -14.20 11.25 1.61
N ARG A 78 -15.33 10.63 1.24
CA ARG A 78 -16.63 10.82 1.89
C ARG A 78 -16.60 10.36 3.34
N TRP A 79 -15.98 9.22 3.61
CA TRP A 79 -15.81 8.69 4.96
C TRP A 79 -14.91 9.59 5.81
N LEU A 80 -13.77 10.03 5.28
CA LEU A 80 -12.83 10.94 5.96
C LEU A 80 -13.51 12.24 6.43
N ARG A 81 -14.38 12.83 5.61
CA ARG A 81 -15.11 14.05 5.97
C ARG A 81 -16.02 13.88 7.20
N ARG A 82 -16.39 12.65 7.55
CA ARG A 82 -17.20 12.34 8.74
C ARG A 82 -16.36 11.98 9.95
N GLN A 83 -15.05 11.78 9.77
CA GLN A 83 -14.14 11.49 10.86
C GLN A 83 -13.84 12.76 11.65
N ARG A 84 -13.64 12.59 12.97
CA ARG A 84 -13.18 13.70 13.81
C ARG A 84 -11.74 14.05 13.42
N PRO A 85 -11.44 15.34 13.20
CA PRO A 85 -10.06 15.80 13.04
C PRO A 85 -9.16 15.27 14.16
N ALA A 86 -8.00 14.74 13.78
CA ALA A 86 -7.05 14.16 14.73
C ALA A 86 -5.74 14.94 14.83
N ILE A 87 -5.54 15.93 13.95
CA ILE A 87 -4.36 16.80 13.90
C ILE A 87 -4.79 18.25 13.62
N SER A 88 -3.91 19.20 13.96
CA SER A 88 -4.13 20.63 13.68
C SER A 88 -3.99 20.94 12.18
N ASP A 89 -4.56 22.07 11.74
CA ASP A 89 -4.42 22.49 10.33
C ASP A 89 -2.95 22.78 9.95
N SER A 90 -2.15 23.29 10.90
CA SER A 90 -0.71 23.51 10.70
C SER A 90 0.00 22.19 10.40
N HIS A 91 -0.26 21.17 11.22
CA HIS A 91 0.27 19.82 11.04
C HIS A 91 -0.18 19.22 9.70
N ALA A 92 -1.48 19.29 9.40
CA ALA A 92 -2.04 18.71 8.18
C ALA A 92 -1.48 19.37 6.91
N ARG A 93 -1.35 20.70 6.87
CA ARG A 93 -0.76 21.40 5.71
C ARG A 93 0.70 21.00 5.47
N THR A 94 1.50 20.88 6.54
CA THR A 94 2.88 20.40 6.40
C THR A 94 2.90 18.95 5.90
N GLN A 95 2.05 18.06 6.44
CA GLN A 95 1.95 16.69 5.94
C GLN A 95 1.56 16.62 4.47
N GLU A 96 0.59 17.42 4.03
CA GLU A 96 0.15 17.49 2.63
C GLU A 96 1.29 17.90 1.70
N ALA A 97 2.02 18.96 2.05
CA ALA A 97 3.14 19.48 1.25
C ALA A 97 4.27 18.45 1.16
N VAL A 98 4.63 17.81 2.28
CA VAL A 98 5.65 16.76 2.32
C VAL A 98 5.22 15.54 1.52
N LEU A 99 3.98 15.05 1.67
CA LEU A 99 3.48 13.91 0.90
C LEU A 99 3.49 14.20 -0.60
N SER A 100 3.02 15.37 -1.01
CA SER A 100 3.02 15.78 -2.42
C SER A 100 4.44 15.77 -3.02
N GLN A 101 5.43 16.29 -2.27
CA GLN A 101 6.83 16.27 -2.68
C GLN A 101 7.38 14.83 -2.77
N LEU A 102 7.12 14.00 -1.76
CA LEU A 102 7.58 12.60 -1.72
C LEU A 102 6.95 11.75 -2.83
N ILE A 103 5.65 11.90 -3.08
CA ILE A 103 4.93 11.17 -4.14
C ILE A 103 5.50 11.56 -5.50
N THR A 104 5.67 12.85 -5.78
CA THR A 104 6.25 13.33 -7.05
C THR A 104 7.66 12.77 -7.26
N ALA A 105 8.49 12.79 -6.22
CA ALA A 105 9.85 12.25 -6.28
C ALA A 105 9.86 10.72 -6.45
N GLY A 106 9.00 10.01 -5.73
CA GLY A 106 8.85 8.55 -5.81
C GLY A 106 8.38 8.11 -7.18
N GLU A 107 7.38 8.78 -7.77
CA GLU A 107 6.92 8.50 -9.13
C GLU A 107 8.02 8.71 -10.16
N LYS A 108 8.80 9.79 -10.05
CA LYS A 108 9.92 10.07 -10.96
C LYS A 108 11.02 9.00 -10.89
N ARG A 109 11.26 8.42 -9.71
CA ARG A 109 12.29 7.39 -9.49
C ARG A 109 11.79 5.96 -9.71
N GLY A 110 10.47 5.75 -9.76
CA GLY A 110 9.89 4.41 -9.70
C GLY A 110 9.92 3.80 -8.29
N GLU A 111 9.97 4.61 -7.24
CA GLU A 111 10.11 4.20 -5.83
C GLU A 111 8.95 4.74 -4.97
N LEU A 112 7.71 4.70 -5.50
CA LEU A 112 6.53 5.22 -4.81
C LEU A 112 6.09 4.32 -3.65
N TRP A 113 6.27 3.00 -3.74
CA TRP A 113 5.87 2.05 -2.71
C TRP A 113 6.49 2.39 -1.34
N ARG A 114 7.79 2.65 -1.34
CA ARG A 114 8.56 3.08 -0.17
C ARG A 114 9.38 4.31 -0.52
N VAL A 115 9.01 5.45 0.04
CA VAL A 115 9.70 6.73 -0.15
C VAL A 115 10.62 7.03 1.02
N ALA A 116 11.78 7.60 0.74
CA ALA A 116 12.73 8.07 1.75
C ALA A 116 13.33 9.42 1.35
N ALA A 117 13.48 10.33 2.32
CA ALA A 117 14.10 11.64 2.11
C ALA A 117 14.76 12.19 3.37
N ASP A 118 15.76 13.05 3.17
CA ASP A 118 16.32 13.90 4.21
C ASP A 118 15.28 14.97 4.59
N PRO A 119 14.84 15.06 5.87
CA PRO A 119 13.83 16.01 6.30
C PRO A 119 14.18 17.46 5.99
N THR A 120 15.47 17.81 5.99
CA THR A 120 15.94 19.19 5.72
C THR A 120 15.67 19.64 4.29
N THR A 121 15.45 18.70 3.37
CA THR A 121 15.12 18.97 1.96
C THR A 121 13.61 19.02 1.69
N LEU A 122 12.80 18.72 2.70
CA LEU A 122 11.34 18.66 2.58
C LEU A 122 10.71 20.01 2.94
N ALA A 123 9.47 20.20 2.48
CA ALA A 123 8.66 21.37 2.85
C ALA A 123 8.69 21.60 4.38
N ALA A 124 9.09 22.82 4.77
CA ALA A 124 9.26 23.24 6.16
C ALA A 124 10.15 22.30 7.02
N GLY A 125 11.10 21.59 6.41
CA GLY A 125 11.95 20.63 7.12
C GLY A 125 11.20 19.38 7.63
N ALA A 126 10.00 19.12 7.09
CA ALA A 126 8.99 18.22 7.67
C ALA A 126 8.62 18.57 9.13
N CYS A 127 8.67 19.85 9.47
CA CYS A 127 8.29 20.39 10.77
C CYS A 127 7.08 21.33 10.63
N TYR A 128 6.27 21.40 11.67
CA TYR A 128 5.14 22.33 11.77
C TYR A 128 5.17 23.06 13.10
N ASP A 129 4.61 24.27 13.14
CA ASP A 129 4.46 25.03 14.38
C ASP A 129 3.20 24.60 15.13
N GLU A 130 3.35 24.31 16.41
CA GLU A 130 2.26 24.08 17.36
C GLU A 130 2.47 24.98 18.57
N ALA A 131 1.72 26.09 18.58
CA ALA A 131 1.77 27.09 19.65
C ALA A 131 3.18 27.64 19.93
N GLY A 132 3.94 27.94 18.87
CA GLY A 132 5.31 28.48 18.97
C GLY A 132 6.39 27.42 19.20
N GLN A 133 6.02 26.12 19.24
CA GLN A 133 6.97 25.01 19.30
C GLN A 133 6.97 24.24 17.98
N LEU A 134 8.14 24.09 17.37
CA LEU A 134 8.30 23.27 16.17
C LEU A 134 8.25 21.78 16.51
N ARG A 135 7.39 21.04 15.79
CA ARG A 135 7.18 19.60 15.96
C ARG A 135 7.30 18.86 14.63
N ARG A 136 7.62 17.57 14.70
CA ARG A 136 7.77 16.71 13.51
C ARG A 136 6.42 16.38 12.92
N ALA A 137 6.26 16.56 11.61
CA ALA A 137 5.01 16.27 10.91
C ALA A 137 4.73 14.76 10.77
N PHE A 138 5.75 13.91 10.92
CA PHE A 138 5.62 12.45 10.85
C PHE A 138 6.43 11.77 11.94
N TYR A 139 6.11 10.51 12.20
CA TYR A 139 6.90 9.65 13.07
C TYR A 139 8.22 9.23 12.39
N PRO A 140 9.37 9.27 13.09
CA PRO A 140 10.65 8.78 12.57
C PRO A 140 10.69 7.24 12.57
N ASP A 141 10.27 6.64 11.46
CA ASP A 141 10.21 5.19 11.29
C ASP A 141 11.54 4.61 10.76
N THR A 142 12.60 4.74 11.57
CA THR A 142 13.96 4.29 11.20
C THR A 142 14.51 3.18 12.07
N ALA A 143 13.77 2.78 13.11
CA ALA A 143 14.07 1.60 13.91
C ALA A 143 13.73 0.30 13.15
N PRO A 144 14.30 -0.85 13.56
CA PRO A 144 13.91 -2.14 13.01
C PRO A 144 12.40 -2.39 13.15
N GLY A 145 11.74 -2.79 12.06
CA GLY A 145 10.30 -2.99 11.98
C GLY A 145 9.95 -4.20 11.13
N TYR A 146 8.67 -4.37 10.80
CA TYR A 146 8.23 -5.51 9.99
C TYR A 146 8.56 -5.38 8.51
N PHE A 147 8.92 -4.19 8.04
CA PHE A 147 9.36 -3.95 6.66
C PHE A 147 10.87 -3.79 6.53
N GLY A 148 11.65 -4.32 7.49
CA GLY A 148 13.11 -4.39 7.40
C GLY A 148 13.83 -4.10 8.72
N GLU A 149 15.17 -4.11 8.63
CA GLU A 149 16.08 -3.95 9.77
C GLU A 149 16.26 -2.49 10.25
N GLY A 150 15.45 -1.56 9.75
CA GLY A 150 15.58 -0.13 10.03
C GLY A 150 16.43 0.58 8.98
N TRP A 151 16.80 1.83 9.28
CA TRP A 151 17.60 2.64 8.36
C TRP A 151 19.09 2.34 8.48
N SER A 152 19.68 1.84 7.39
CA SER A 152 21.13 1.56 7.29
C SER A 152 21.92 2.62 6.51
N GLY A 153 21.24 3.64 5.96
CA GLY A 153 21.88 4.68 5.17
C GLY A 153 22.55 5.77 6.02
N PRO A 154 23.22 6.74 5.38
CA PRO A 154 23.80 7.86 6.11
C PRO A 154 22.72 8.66 6.84
N PRO A 155 23.02 9.22 8.02
CA PRO A 155 22.12 10.17 8.67
C PRO A 155 21.95 11.43 7.80
N PRO A 156 20.87 12.21 8.00
CA PRO A 156 20.74 13.55 7.45
C PRO A 156 21.97 14.39 7.72
N ARG A 157 22.29 15.30 6.78
CA ARG A 157 23.50 16.14 6.87
C ARG A 157 23.42 17.21 7.95
N ALA A 158 22.20 17.59 8.31
CA ALA A 158 21.91 18.57 9.33
C ALA A 158 20.64 18.18 10.10
N GLU A 159 20.51 18.73 11.29
CA GLU A 159 19.29 18.65 12.09
C GLU A 159 18.22 19.57 11.49
N SER A 160 16.99 19.06 11.37
CA SER A 160 15.85 19.91 10.97
C SER A 160 15.43 20.86 12.10
N ALA A 161 14.66 21.90 11.78
CA ALA A 161 14.26 22.95 12.73
C ALA A 161 13.48 22.44 13.97
N CYS A 162 12.85 21.26 13.89
CA CYS A 162 12.19 20.57 15.02
C CYS A 162 13.04 19.44 15.64
N GLY A 163 14.36 19.52 15.49
CA GLY A 163 15.31 18.58 16.06
C GLY A 163 15.30 17.18 15.43
N TRP A 164 14.99 17.08 14.13
CA TRP A 164 14.90 15.79 13.44
C TRP A 164 16.24 15.41 12.80
N THR A 165 16.78 14.25 13.21
CA THR A 165 18.13 13.75 12.88
C THR A 165 18.16 12.42 12.12
N THR A 166 17.04 11.96 11.59
CA THR A 166 16.92 10.70 10.83
C THR A 166 16.11 10.93 9.56
N PRO A 167 16.24 10.12 8.50
CA PRO A 167 15.43 10.28 7.31
C PRO A 167 13.95 10.04 7.60
N LEU A 168 13.09 10.70 6.84
CA LEU A 168 11.68 10.35 6.77
C LEU A 168 11.52 9.17 5.80
N VAL A 169 10.96 8.06 6.30
CA VAL A 169 10.61 6.87 5.52
C VAL A 169 9.11 6.64 5.64
N LEU A 170 8.43 6.43 4.51
CA LEU A 170 7.00 6.08 4.46
C LEU A 170 6.76 4.94 3.46
N HIS A 171 5.94 3.95 3.86
CA HIS A 171 5.48 2.87 3.01
C HIS A 171 4.10 3.20 2.44
N LEU A 172 4.06 3.98 1.35
CA LEU A 172 2.81 4.43 0.74
C LEU A 172 2.05 3.29 0.04
N GLY A 173 2.73 2.23 -0.40
CA GLY A 173 2.08 1.04 -0.95
C GLY A 173 1.21 0.27 0.07
N THR A 174 1.47 0.46 1.36
CA THR A 174 0.70 -0.12 2.46
C THR A 174 -0.14 0.91 3.21
N PHE A 175 -0.28 2.13 2.68
CA PHE A 175 -1.17 3.15 3.24
C PHE A 175 -2.57 2.56 3.49
N PRO A 176 -3.21 2.76 4.66
CA PRO A 176 -2.84 3.71 5.72
C PRO A 176 -1.89 3.19 6.83
N TRP A 177 -1.36 1.97 6.72
CA TRP A 177 -0.25 1.50 7.57
C TRP A 177 1.09 1.85 6.93
N VAL A 178 1.54 3.07 7.16
CA VAL A 178 2.70 3.68 6.49
C VAL A 178 4.04 3.45 7.20
N TYR A 179 4.01 2.97 8.44
CA TYR A 179 5.19 2.81 9.28
C TYR A 179 5.44 1.33 9.57
N SER A 180 6.64 0.87 9.30
CA SER A 180 7.13 -0.49 9.51
C SER A 180 7.13 -0.93 10.98
N SER A 181 7.36 0.01 11.90
CA SER A 181 7.43 -0.26 13.34
C SER A 181 6.12 -0.02 14.08
N ARG A 182 5.08 0.53 13.42
CA ARG A 182 3.78 0.89 14.03
C ARG A 182 2.60 0.27 13.28
N ILE A 183 2.53 -1.04 13.35
CA ILE A 183 1.43 -1.85 12.78
C ILE A 183 0.62 -2.59 13.85
N ASP A 184 0.82 -2.24 15.11
CA ASP A 184 0.15 -2.77 16.30
C ASP A 184 -1.27 -2.24 16.49
N GLY A 185 -1.58 -1.08 15.89
CA GLY A 185 -2.79 -0.31 16.15
C GLY A 185 -3.56 0.13 14.90
N PRO A 186 -4.52 1.06 15.07
CA PRO A 186 -5.33 1.57 13.97
C PRO A 186 -4.45 2.24 12.91
N ALA A 187 -4.92 2.25 11.67
CA ALA A 187 -4.15 2.73 10.54
C ALA A 187 -3.83 4.25 10.67
N ILE A 188 -2.61 4.56 11.11
CA ILE A 188 -2.21 5.92 11.50
C ILE A 188 -2.38 6.92 10.35
N GLY A 189 -2.10 6.50 9.12
CA GLY A 189 -2.26 7.33 7.93
C GLY A 189 -3.70 7.81 7.70
N ALA A 190 -4.70 7.04 8.11
CA ALA A 190 -6.11 7.43 7.99
C ALA A 190 -6.50 8.54 8.97
N ARG A 191 -5.68 8.81 10.00
CA ARG A 191 -5.89 9.89 10.98
C ARG A 191 -5.28 11.21 10.54
N TRP A 192 -4.62 11.27 9.38
CA TRP A 192 -4.05 12.51 8.84
C TRP A 192 -5.15 13.39 8.24
N VAL A 193 -5.96 13.97 9.12
CA VAL A 193 -7.09 14.82 8.77
C VAL A 193 -7.28 15.93 9.81
N SER A 194 -7.50 17.13 9.28
CA SER A 194 -7.82 18.37 10.01
C SER A 194 -9.12 18.95 9.45
N PRO A 195 -9.72 20.00 10.06
CA PRO A 195 -10.89 20.66 9.49
C PRO A 195 -10.69 21.15 8.05
N ASN A 196 -9.48 21.63 7.70
CA ASN A 196 -9.24 22.31 6.43
C ASN A 196 -8.32 21.55 5.46
N ALA A 197 -7.74 20.42 5.85
CA ALA A 197 -6.85 19.61 5.01
C ALA A 197 -6.95 18.11 5.34
N ALA A 198 -6.81 17.26 4.31
CA ALA A 198 -6.92 15.80 4.42
C ALA A 198 -5.74 15.05 3.77
N PRO A 199 -4.51 15.12 4.35
CA PRO A 199 -3.35 14.36 3.85
C PRO A 199 -3.57 12.86 3.72
N ALA A 200 -4.48 12.29 4.53
CA ALA A 200 -4.91 10.90 4.39
C ALA A 200 -5.45 10.59 2.98
N LEU A 201 -6.17 11.52 2.35
CA LEU A 201 -6.67 11.35 0.99
C LEU A 201 -5.55 11.32 -0.04
N THR A 202 -4.51 12.15 0.15
CA THR A 202 -3.32 12.17 -0.70
C THR A 202 -2.53 10.86 -0.60
N GLY A 203 -2.38 10.32 0.61
CA GLY A 203 -1.81 8.99 0.82
C GLY A 203 -2.63 7.86 0.16
N MET A 204 -3.96 7.89 0.31
CA MET A 204 -4.85 6.91 -0.32
C MET A 204 -4.78 6.94 -1.84
N ARG A 205 -4.70 8.14 -2.44
CA ARG A 205 -4.50 8.31 -3.88
C ARG A 205 -3.17 7.72 -4.35
N ALA A 206 -2.09 7.91 -3.59
CA ALA A 206 -0.79 7.31 -3.92
C ALA A 206 -0.85 5.78 -3.92
N MET A 207 -1.52 5.18 -2.94
CA MET A 207 -1.73 3.72 -2.89
C MET A 207 -2.60 3.25 -4.07
N ALA A 208 -3.71 3.93 -4.35
CA ALA A 208 -4.61 3.58 -5.45
C ALA A 208 -3.91 3.61 -6.83
N ARG A 209 -2.99 4.56 -7.05
CA ARG A 209 -2.16 4.62 -8.28
C ARG A 209 -1.33 3.36 -8.50
N LEU A 210 -0.86 2.70 -7.44
CA LEU A 210 -0.10 1.43 -7.55
C LEU A 210 -0.98 0.23 -7.96
N LEU A 211 -2.31 0.39 -7.88
CA LEU A 211 -3.27 -0.56 -8.40
C LEU A 211 -3.62 -0.30 -9.86
N GLU A 212 -3.16 0.78 -10.49
CA GLU A 212 -3.38 1.05 -11.92
C GLU A 212 -2.21 0.54 -12.76
N PRO A 213 -2.44 0.01 -13.98
CA PRO A 213 -1.35 -0.51 -14.82
C PRO A 213 -0.21 0.49 -15.03
N ALA A 214 -0.52 1.76 -15.29
CA ALA A 214 0.49 2.80 -15.50
C ALA A 214 1.34 3.07 -14.26
N GLY A 215 0.72 3.25 -13.10
CA GLY A 215 1.41 3.48 -11.84
C GLY A 215 2.17 2.24 -11.36
N ASN A 216 1.58 1.06 -11.56
CA ASN A 216 2.20 -0.22 -11.28
C ASN A 216 3.47 -0.42 -12.13
N LEU A 217 3.40 -0.34 -13.47
CA LEU A 217 4.55 -0.56 -14.36
C LEU A 217 5.68 0.47 -14.17
N ARG A 218 5.37 1.68 -13.69
CA ARG A 218 6.36 2.69 -13.34
C ARG A 218 7.16 2.34 -12.08
N GLN A 219 6.55 1.61 -11.14
CA GLN A 219 7.22 1.20 -9.91
C GLN A 219 8.27 0.12 -10.20
N ASP A 220 9.46 0.27 -9.62
CA ASP A 220 10.45 -0.80 -9.51
C ASP A 220 9.91 -1.87 -8.57
N ALA A 221 9.46 -2.99 -9.15
CA ALA A 221 8.84 -4.06 -8.40
C ALA A 221 9.86 -4.83 -7.52
N ARG A 222 11.17 -4.68 -7.75
CA ARG A 222 12.20 -5.25 -6.86
C ARG A 222 12.17 -4.61 -5.48
N GLN A 223 11.89 -3.31 -5.40
CA GLN A 223 11.70 -2.62 -4.12
C GLN A 223 10.50 -3.22 -3.36
N VAL A 224 9.40 -3.50 -4.08
CA VAL A 224 8.19 -4.08 -3.51
C VAL A 224 8.43 -5.52 -3.06
N ALA A 225 9.09 -6.32 -3.89
CA ALA A 225 9.46 -7.70 -3.59
C ALA A 225 10.36 -7.79 -2.35
N SER A 226 11.42 -6.98 -2.28
CA SER A 226 12.33 -6.95 -1.13
C SER A 226 11.60 -6.55 0.16
N THR A 227 10.68 -5.58 0.08
CA THR A 227 9.86 -5.18 1.24
C THR A 227 8.93 -6.33 1.68
N TYR A 228 8.34 -7.05 0.72
CA TYR A 228 7.51 -8.22 1.00
C TYR A 228 8.32 -9.36 1.63
N GLU A 229 9.51 -9.67 1.10
CA GLU A 229 10.37 -10.73 1.64
C GLU A 229 10.71 -10.47 3.10
N GLN A 230 11.06 -9.21 3.45
CA GLN A 230 11.29 -8.81 4.83
C GLN A 230 10.03 -8.97 5.68
N PHE A 231 8.87 -8.52 5.18
CA PHE A 231 7.59 -8.69 5.86
C PHE A 231 7.25 -10.16 6.12
N ALA A 232 7.39 -11.01 5.11
CA ALA A 232 7.13 -12.44 5.20
C ALA A 232 8.09 -13.11 6.20
N ALA A 233 9.40 -12.83 6.10
CA ALA A 233 10.41 -13.38 7.00
C ALA A 233 10.17 -12.97 8.46
N HIS A 234 9.86 -11.69 8.71
CA HIS A 234 9.66 -11.19 10.06
C HIS A 234 8.31 -11.59 10.69
N THR A 235 7.29 -11.89 9.88
CA THR A 235 5.98 -12.34 10.37
C THR A 235 5.83 -13.87 10.42
N ALA A 236 6.66 -14.63 9.69
CA ALA A 236 6.60 -16.08 9.63
C ALA A 236 6.61 -16.77 11.02
N PRO A 237 7.49 -16.40 11.97
CA PRO A 237 7.49 -17.02 13.31
C PRO A 237 6.20 -16.75 14.10
N LEU A 238 5.51 -15.64 13.82
CA LEU A 238 4.26 -15.26 14.49
C LEU A 238 3.10 -16.09 13.94
N VAL A 239 3.03 -16.20 12.62
CA VAL A 239 1.98 -16.91 11.89
C VAL A 239 2.11 -18.43 12.06
N ALA A 240 3.34 -18.96 12.12
CA ALA A 240 3.59 -20.39 12.29
C ALA A 240 3.03 -20.98 13.59
N ARG A 241 2.84 -20.15 14.63
CA ARG A 241 2.25 -20.54 15.92
C ARG A 241 0.74 -20.79 15.86
N LEU A 242 0.09 -20.35 14.78
CA LEU A 242 -1.36 -20.43 14.65
C LEU A 242 -1.81 -21.76 14.03
N PRO A 243 -2.90 -22.36 14.51
CA PRO A 243 -3.49 -23.53 13.88
C PRO A 243 -3.98 -23.22 12.45
N ALA A 244 -3.94 -24.21 11.57
CA ALA A 244 -4.64 -24.13 10.29
C ALA A 244 -6.15 -24.28 10.51
N TYR A 245 -6.96 -23.47 9.83
CA TYR A 245 -8.41 -23.56 9.91
C TYR A 245 -8.90 -24.90 9.33
N GLN A 246 -9.68 -25.64 10.10
CA GLN A 246 -10.36 -26.87 9.67
C GLN A 246 -11.87 -26.71 9.87
N PRO A 247 -12.69 -26.77 8.79
CA PRO A 247 -14.14 -26.74 8.92
C PRO A 247 -14.65 -27.80 9.90
N GLY A 248 -15.61 -27.44 10.76
CA GLY A 248 -16.19 -28.35 11.76
C GLY A 248 -15.33 -28.60 13.00
N ARG A 249 -14.10 -28.08 13.06
CA ARG A 249 -13.18 -28.17 14.22
C ARG A 249 -12.75 -26.82 14.78
N ALA A 250 -13.28 -25.74 14.21
CA ALA A 250 -12.93 -24.39 14.61
C ALA A 250 -13.64 -24.01 15.92
N VAL A 251 -12.91 -23.33 16.80
CA VAL A 251 -13.35 -22.81 18.08
C VAL A 251 -13.67 -21.33 17.91
N ALA A 252 -14.84 -20.92 18.39
CA ALA A 252 -15.27 -19.52 18.33
C ALA A 252 -14.25 -18.60 19.05
N GLY A 253 -13.94 -17.46 18.45
CA GLY A 253 -12.94 -16.51 18.92
C GLY A 253 -11.48 -16.93 18.69
N GLN A 254 -11.20 -18.17 18.26
CA GLN A 254 -9.83 -18.58 17.99
C GLN A 254 -9.32 -18.05 16.65
N LEU A 255 -8.06 -17.61 16.64
CA LEU A 255 -7.33 -17.18 15.47
C LEU A 255 -6.69 -18.36 14.73
N TYR A 256 -6.85 -18.39 13.41
CA TYR A 256 -6.36 -19.44 12.51
C TYR A 256 -5.65 -18.87 11.29
N ARG A 257 -4.84 -19.72 10.65
CA ARG A 257 -4.40 -19.53 9.26
C ARG A 257 -5.43 -20.09 8.30
N ARG A 258 -5.81 -19.33 7.27
CA ARG A 258 -6.73 -19.75 6.22
C ARG A 258 -6.40 -19.07 4.89
N GLY A 259 -6.03 -19.86 3.88
CA GLY A 259 -5.80 -19.36 2.51
C GLY A 259 -4.74 -18.26 2.42
N GLY A 260 -3.64 -18.40 3.18
CA GLY A 260 -2.57 -17.39 3.25
C GLY A 260 -2.87 -16.20 4.16
N PHE A 261 -4.12 -16.00 4.59
CA PHE A 261 -4.53 -14.95 5.51
C PHE A 261 -4.80 -15.48 6.93
N LEU A 262 -5.05 -14.54 7.84
CA LEU A 262 -5.49 -14.80 9.19
C LEU A 262 -7.02 -14.71 9.28
N TYR A 263 -7.63 -15.60 10.05
CA TYR A 263 -9.07 -15.76 10.17
C TYR A 263 -9.45 -16.00 11.63
N VAL A 264 -10.47 -15.31 12.14
CA VAL A 264 -11.06 -15.59 13.45
C VAL A 264 -12.42 -16.26 13.23
N HIS A 265 -12.63 -17.42 13.83
CA HIS A 265 -13.91 -18.11 13.71
C HIS A 265 -14.97 -17.42 14.57
N GLN A 266 -16.08 -16.99 13.97
CA GLN A 266 -17.19 -16.32 14.69
C GLN A 266 -16.72 -15.13 15.56
N GLY A 267 -15.76 -14.36 15.07
CA GLY A 267 -15.21 -13.21 15.79
C GLY A 267 -14.64 -12.15 14.85
N SER A 268 -13.95 -11.17 15.43
CA SER A 268 -13.46 -9.99 14.71
C SER A 268 -11.93 -9.92 14.71
N LEU A 269 -11.34 -9.71 13.53
CA LEU A 269 -9.90 -9.50 13.38
C LEU A 269 -9.40 -8.23 14.08
N HIS A 270 -10.29 -7.26 14.35
CA HIS A 270 -9.94 -5.97 14.94
C HIS A 270 -9.54 -6.06 16.42
N LEU A 271 -9.89 -7.15 17.09
CA LEU A 271 -9.58 -7.37 18.50
C LEU A 271 -8.27 -8.16 18.70
N GLU A 272 -7.79 -8.79 17.63
CA GLU A 272 -6.66 -9.71 17.68
C GLU A 272 -5.33 -9.06 17.28
N GLY A 273 -4.24 -9.60 17.83
CA GLY A 273 -2.90 -9.18 17.46
C GLY A 273 -1.85 -10.20 17.84
N LEU A 274 -0.76 -10.21 17.09
CA LEU A 274 0.36 -11.12 17.30
C LEU A 274 1.51 -10.35 17.96
N ALA A 275 2.02 -10.86 19.09
CA ALA A 275 3.18 -10.29 19.76
C ALA A 275 4.48 -10.89 19.19
N GLY A 276 5.37 -10.04 18.70
CA GLY A 276 6.68 -10.42 18.17
C GLY A 276 7.81 -9.59 18.75
N SER A 277 9.05 -9.96 18.43
CA SER A 277 10.27 -9.23 18.84
C SER A 277 10.36 -7.83 18.25
N ARG A 278 9.60 -7.56 17.19
CA ARG A 278 9.54 -6.26 16.49
C ARG A 278 8.31 -5.43 16.87
N GLY A 279 7.68 -5.76 17.99
CA GLY A 279 6.43 -5.16 18.45
C GLY A 279 5.21 -6.01 18.12
N ARG A 280 4.02 -5.53 18.52
CA ARG A 280 2.75 -6.18 18.21
C ARG A 280 2.35 -5.87 16.77
N ILE A 281 1.64 -6.79 16.12
CA ILE A 281 0.97 -6.55 14.83
C ILE A 281 -0.52 -6.83 14.98
N ALA A 282 -1.36 -5.85 14.63
CA ALA A 282 -2.79 -6.06 14.56
C ALA A 282 -3.11 -7.07 13.43
N VAL A 283 -3.97 -8.05 13.69
CA VAL A 283 -4.28 -9.08 12.69
C VAL A 283 -4.93 -8.49 11.44
N ALA A 284 -5.80 -7.49 11.60
CA ALA A 284 -6.36 -6.74 10.48
C ALA A 284 -5.28 -6.04 9.64
N ALA A 285 -4.26 -5.45 10.30
CA ALA A 285 -3.13 -4.81 9.62
C ALA A 285 -2.28 -5.83 8.85
N TYR A 286 -2.01 -7.00 9.44
CA TYR A 286 -1.31 -8.10 8.77
C TYR A 286 -2.00 -8.49 7.46
N ASN A 287 -3.30 -8.79 7.52
CA ASN A 287 -4.07 -9.19 6.35
C ASN A 287 -4.09 -8.08 5.29
N TYR A 288 -4.31 -6.83 5.71
CA TYR A 288 -4.31 -5.67 4.82
C TYR A 288 -3.00 -5.55 4.05
N VAL A 289 -1.88 -5.53 4.79
CA VAL A 289 -0.52 -5.37 4.25
C VAL A 289 -0.17 -6.51 3.29
N LEU A 290 -0.40 -7.78 3.69
CA LEU A 290 -0.17 -8.93 2.84
C LEU A 290 -0.99 -8.83 1.55
N ARG A 291 -2.26 -8.42 1.65
CA ARG A 291 -3.14 -8.24 0.50
C ARG A 291 -2.64 -7.13 -0.42
N ARG A 292 -2.07 -6.03 0.08
CA ARG A 292 -1.50 -4.97 -0.76
C ARG A 292 -0.34 -5.47 -1.62
N PHE A 293 0.56 -6.27 -1.05
CA PHE A 293 1.63 -6.92 -1.82
C PHE A 293 1.06 -7.86 -2.89
N ALA A 294 0.08 -8.70 -2.52
CA ALA A 294 -0.60 -9.61 -3.45
C ALA A 294 -1.26 -8.87 -4.62
N CYS A 295 -2.00 -7.79 -4.33
CA CYS A 295 -2.63 -6.95 -5.35
C CYS A 295 -1.63 -6.33 -6.31
N PHE A 296 -0.52 -5.81 -5.80
CA PHE A 296 0.51 -5.19 -6.63
C PHE A 296 1.04 -6.18 -7.69
N PHE A 297 1.35 -7.41 -7.29
CA PHE A 297 1.85 -8.43 -8.21
C PHE A 297 0.77 -9.06 -9.08
N SER A 298 -0.49 -9.12 -8.62
CA SER A 298 -1.63 -9.51 -9.45
C SER A 298 -1.87 -8.49 -10.59
N VAL A 299 -1.88 -7.18 -10.28
CA VAL A 299 -1.95 -6.11 -11.29
C VAL A 299 -0.74 -6.16 -12.22
N ARG A 300 0.48 -6.34 -11.69
CA ARG A 300 1.69 -6.49 -12.52
C ARG A 300 1.53 -7.63 -13.52
N ARG A 301 1.15 -8.82 -13.06
CA ARG A 301 0.94 -10.00 -13.91
C ARG A 301 -0.10 -9.73 -15.00
N ALA A 302 -1.23 -9.13 -14.63
CA ALA A 302 -2.29 -8.80 -15.57
C ALA A 302 -1.81 -7.78 -16.62
N ALA A 303 -1.08 -6.74 -16.21
CA ALA A 303 -0.51 -5.73 -17.08
C ALA A 303 0.51 -6.31 -18.06
N LEU A 304 1.40 -7.19 -17.61
CA LEU A 304 2.37 -7.86 -18.49
C LEU A 304 1.68 -8.74 -19.54
N ARG A 305 0.65 -9.50 -19.16
CA ARG A 305 -0.13 -10.31 -20.11
C ARG A 305 -0.80 -9.48 -21.19
N ALA A 306 -1.28 -8.31 -20.81
CA ALA A 306 -2.03 -7.43 -21.69
C ALA A 306 -1.15 -6.35 -22.36
N LEU A 307 0.18 -6.37 -22.16
CA LEU A 307 1.07 -5.24 -22.44
C LEU A 307 0.86 -4.65 -23.85
N ILE A 308 0.83 -5.50 -24.88
CA ILE A 308 0.66 -5.08 -26.28
C ILE A 308 -0.72 -4.44 -26.55
N ALA A 309 -1.73 -4.81 -25.77
CA ALA A 309 -3.08 -4.28 -25.87
C ALA A 309 -3.33 -3.04 -24.98
N LEU A 310 -2.36 -2.65 -24.13
CA LEU A 310 -2.48 -1.45 -23.31
C LEU A 310 -2.29 -0.17 -24.15
N PRO A 311 -2.77 0.99 -23.67
CA PRO A 311 -2.49 2.28 -24.30
C PRO A 311 -0.98 2.52 -24.52
N SER A 312 -0.62 3.22 -25.61
CA SER A 312 0.78 3.39 -26.04
C SER A 312 1.64 4.18 -25.04
N ASP A 313 1.04 5.07 -24.26
CA ASP A 313 1.70 5.75 -23.16
C ASP A 313 2.05 4.79 -22.01
N VAL A 314 1.20 3.79 -21.74
CA VAL A 314 1.47 2.73 -20.75
C VAL A 314 2.56 1.78 -21.24
N GLN A 315 2.57 1.44 -22.52
CA GLN A 315 3.65 0.65 -23.12
C GLN A 315 5.00 1.37 -23.00
N ARG A 316 5.04 2.68 -23.30
CA ARG A 316 6.25 3.50 -23.16
C ARG A 316 6.76 3.56 -21.72
N ILE A 317 5.87 3.59 -20.72
CA ILE A 317 6.25 3.50 -19.30
C ILE A 317 7.00 2.18 -19.04
N ALA A 318 6.55 1.07 -19.61
CA ALA A 318 7.20 -0.22 -19.43
C ALA A 318 8.60 -0.27 -20.06
N GLU A 319 8.74 0.29 -21.27
CA GLU A 319 10.02 0.40 -22.00
C GLU A 319 11.05 1.23 -21.23
N SER A 320 10.62 2.36 -20.66
CA SER A 320 11.51 3.29 -19.93
C SER A 320 11.56 3.04 -18.43
N SER A 321 11.04 1.89 -17.95
CA SER A 321 10.91 1.65 -16.51
C SER A 321 12.27 1.50 -15.82
N ALA A 322 12.37 1.97 -14.58
CA ALA A 322 13.52 1.74 -13.71
C ALA A 322 13.69 0.24 -13.35
N ASP A 323 12.64 -0.55 -13.56
CA ASP A 323 12.60 -1.98 -13.30
C ASP A 323 13.29 -2.79 -14.41
N PRO A 324 14.46 -3.42 -14.15
CA PRO A 324 15.17 -4.22 -15.15
C PRO A 324 14.46 -5.53 -15.48
N CYS A 325 13.67 -6.10 -14.56
CA CYS A 325 12.88 -7.29 -14.85
C CYS A 325 11.78 -6.97 -15.87
N LEU A 326 11.12 -5.81 -15.70
CA LEU A 326 10.13 -5.32 -16.65
C LEU A 326 10.75 -5.06 -18.03
N ARG A 327 11.88 -4.34 -18.09
CA ARG A 327 12.54 -4.02 -19.37
C ARG A 327 12.93 -5.29 -20.13
N ARG A 328 13.48 -6.30 -19.44
CA ARG A 328 13.79 -7.59 -20.06
C ARG A 328 12.55 -8.27 -20.63
N HIS A 329 11.43 -8.26 -19.90
CA HIS A 329 10.18 -8.82 -20.41
C HIS A 329 9.69 -8.10 -21.67
N VAL A 330 9.78 -6.76 -21.71
CA VAL A 330 9.41 -5.98 -22.89
C VAL A 330 10.28 -6.35 -24.08
N GLU A 331 11.60 -6.49 -23.90
CA GLU A 331 12.53 -6.94 -24.96
C GLU A 331 12.19 -8.35 -25.47
N GLU A 332 11.84 -9.28 -24.59
CA GLU A 332 11.44 -10.64 -24.97
C GLU A 332 10.14 -10.67 -25.76
N VAL A 333 9.15 -9.87 -25.35
CA VAL A 333 7.88 -9.72 -26.07
C VAL A 333 8.12 -9.12 -27.46
N ALA A 334 8.97 -8.09 -27.57
CA ALA A 334 9.30 -7.46 -28.84
C ALA A 334 10.05 -8.40 -29.81
N ARG A 335 10.84 -9.35 -29.29
CA ARG A 335 11.52 -10.38 -30.12
C ARG A 335 10.61 -11.51 -30.57
N ALA A 336 9.50 -11.74 -29.87
CA ALA A 336 8.58 -12.84 -30.12
C ALA A 336 7.38 -12.46 -31.01
N GLY A 337 7.14 -11.16 -31.23
CA GLY A 337 6.16 -10.62 -32.18
C GLY A 337 6.78 -10.33 -33.53
#